data_AF-A0A640SSE1-F1
#
_entry.id   AF-A0A640SSE1-F1
#
_cell.length_a   1.000
_cell.length_b   1.000
_cell.length_c   1.000
_cell.angle_alpha   90.00
_cell.angle_beta   90.00
_cell.angle_gamma   90.00
#
_symmetry.space_group_name_H-M   'P 1'
#
loop_
_entity.id
_entity.type
_entity.pdbx_description
1 polymer ?
#
loop_
_entity_poly.entity_id
_entity_poly.type
_entity_poly.pdbx_seq_one_letter_code
_entity_poly.pdbx_strand_id
1 'polypeptide(L)'
;MRKIIAIALATVACSASLTLVTASEASATGRAPQCVKVRKYFNKGHQRYVRLSNLCTRRTSCFTIVVPHHRDPHGRLLKGTTKDIHYGTTGTPRALFVKNTPC
;
A
#
# COMPACT_ATOMS: atom_id res chain seq x y z
N MET A 1 -69.33 28.63 -29.01
CA MET A 1 -68.35 28.07 -29.97
C MET A 1 -66.98 28.02 -29.31
N ARG A 2 -66.32 26.86 -29.38
CA ARG A 2 -64.88 26.58 -29.14
C ARG A 2 -64.43 26.57 -27.67
N LYS A 3 -63.62 25.61 -27.18
CA LYS A 3 -63.18 24.26 -27.58
C LYS A 3 -62.51 23.72 -26.30
N ILE A 4 -62.87 22.53 -25.84
CA ILE A 4 -62.21 21.87 -24.70
C ILE A 4 -60.82 21.44 -25.17
N ILE A 5 -59.77 21.84 -24.45
CA ILE A 5 -58.42 21.30 -24.65
C ILE A 5 -57.99 20.68 -23.34
N ALA A 6 -58.08 19.35 -23.31
CA ALA A 6 -57.48 18.52 -22.28
C ALA A 6 -55.96 18.57 -22.45
N ILE A 7 -55.23 18.83 -21.36
CA ILE A 7 -53.78 18.65 -21.32
C ILE A 7 -53.53 17.49 -20.37
N ALA A 8 -53.13 16.36 -20.95
CA ALA A 8 -52.76 15.16 -20.23
C ALA A 8 -51.47 15.38 -19.43
N LEU A 9 -51.47 14.90 -18.18
CA LEU A 9 -50.28 14.78 -17.34
C LEU A 9 -49.26 13.81 -17.97
N ALA A 10 -47.99 14.20 -17.94
CA ALA A 10 -46.88 13.26 -18.00
C ALA A 10 -45.92 13.58 -16.85
N THR A 11 -46.19 13.00 -15.68
CA THR A 11 -45.22 12.94 -14.58
C THR A 11 -44.18 11.89 -14.91
N VAL A 12 -42.99 12.31 -15.34
CA VAL A 12 -41.83 11.41 -15.48
C VAL A 12 -41.30 11.14 -14.07
N ALA A 13 -41.73 10.03 -13.48
CA ALA A 13 -41.07 9.45 -12.32
C ALA A 13 -39.80 8.75 -12.82
N CYS A 14 -38.64 9.40 -12.68
CA CYS A 14 -37.36 8.76 -12.94
C CYS A 14 -37.02 7.88 -11.73
N SER A 15 -37.58 6.68 -11.72
CA SER A 15 -37.22 5.60 -10.80
C SER A 15 -35.80 5.14 -11.12
N ALA A 16 -34.80 5.86 -10.61
CA ALA A 16 -33.43 5.36 -10.61
C ALA A 16 -33.34 4.26 -9.55
N SER A 17 -33.70 3.05 -9.96
CA SER A 17 -33.28 1.83 -9.28
C SER A 17 -31.75 1.85 -9.26
N LEU A 18 -31.17 2.31 -8.15
CA LEU A 18 -29.76 2.07 -7.82
C LEU A 18 -29.63 0.58 -7.51
N THR A 19 -29.63 -0.22 -8.57
CA THR A 19 -29.22 -1.61 -8.55
C THR A 19 -27.79 -1.62 -8.01
N LEU A 20 -27.57 -2.39 -6.95
CA LEU A 20 -26.27 -2.58 -6.32
C LEU A 20 -25.22 -2.91 -7.38
N VAL A 21 -24.38 -1.94 -7.73
CA VAL A 21 -23.06 -2.24 -8.26
C VAL A 21 -22.26 -2.67 -7.06
N THR A 22 -22.19 -3.99 -6.88
CA THR A 22 -21.13 -4.64 -6.13
C THR A 22 -19.84 -3.90 -6.46
N ALA A 23 -19.23 -3.28 -5.45
CA ALA A 23 -17.86 -2.86 -5.59
C ALA A 23 -17.10 -4.14 -5.93
N SER A 24 -16.77 -4.33 -7.22
CA SER A 24 -15.82 -5.33 -7.61
C SER A 24 -14.58 -4.99 -6.81
N GLU A 25 -14.29 -5.79 -5.79
CA GLU A 25 -12.94 -5.86 -5.27
C GLU A 25 -12.10 -6.17 -6.48
N ALA A 26 -11.45 -5.13 -7.02
CA ALA A 26 -10.37 -5.27 -7.97
C ALA A 26 -9.28 -6.01 -7.19
N SER A 27 -9.45 -7.32 -7.09
CA SER A 27 -8.44 -8.26 -6.65
C SER A 27 -7.35 -8.14 -7.71
N ALA A 28 -6.37 -7.29 -7.41
CA ALA A 28 -5.13 -7.26 -8.15
C ALA A 28 -4.49 -8.63 -7.97
N THR A 29 -4.84 -9.55 -8.87
CA THR A 29 -4.31 -10.90 -8.93
C THR A 29 -2.79 -10.81 -8.99
N GLY A 30 -2.13 -11.30 -7.94
CA GLY A 30 -0.74 -11.76 -7.99
C GLY A 30 0.33 -10.96 -7.25
N ARG A 31 0.07 -9.79 -6.65
CA ARG A 31 1.11 -9.09 -5.87
C ARG A 31 0.91 -9.29 -4.37
N ALA A 32 1.79 -10.10 -3.77
CA ALA A 32 1.84 -10.30 -2.32
C ALA A 32 1.80 -8.95 -1.59
N PRO A 33 0.99 -8.79 -0.52
CA PRO A 33 0.80 -7.50 0.12
C PRO A 33 2.13 -6.90 0.56
N GLN A 34 2.38 -5.65 0.18
CA GLN A 34 3.60 -4.92 0.55
C GLN A 34 3.48 -4.40 1.98
N CYS A 35 3.74 -5.30 2.93
CA CYS A 35 3.58 -5.08 4.35
C CYS A 35 4.68 -4.23 4.99
N VAL A 36 5.93 -4.44 4.58
CA VAL A 36 7.09 -3.71 5.10
C VAL A 36 7.16 -2.36 4.42
N LYS A 37 7.04 -1.30 5.21
CA LYS A 37 7.14 0.09 4.76
C LYS A 37 8.32 0.79 5.42
N VAL A 38 9.03 1.56 4.61
CA VAL A 38 10.08 2.46 5.09
C VAL A 38 9.43 3.66 5.76
N ARG A 39 9.86 3.96 6.99
CA ARG A 39 9.44 5.16 7.72
C ARG A 39 10.45 6.28 7.59
N LYS A 40 11.73 5.97 7.79
CA LYS A 40 12.83 6.92 7.62
C LYS A 40 14.17 6.21 7.43
N TYR A 41 15.06 6.85 6.68
CA TYR A 41 16.49 6.54 6.68
C TYR A 41 17.19 7.52 7.62
N PHE A 42 18.15 7.06 8.41
CA PHE A 42 18.90 7.90 9.32
C PHE A 42 20.26 7.27 9.65
N ASN A 43 21.15 8.06 10.25
CA ASN A 43 22.46 7.60 10.71
C ASN A 43 22.54 7.66 12.24
N LYS A 44 23.31 6.75 12.84
CA LYS A 44 23.70 6.80 14.26
C LYS A 44 25.21 6.67 14.32
N GLY A 45 25.91 7.80 14.51
CA GLY A 45 27.35 7.88 14.30
C GLY A 45 27.71 7.48 12.86
N HIS A 46 28.71 6.60 12.70
CA HIS A 46 29.15 6.10 11.39
C HIS A 46 28.29 4.97 10.83
N GLN A 47 27.18 4.62 11.47
CA GLN A 47 26.30 3.51 11.09
C GLN A 47 25.02 4.03 10.41
N ARG A 48 24.58 3.37 9.34
CA ARG A 48 23.34 3.68 8.60
C ARG A 48 22.21 2.75 9.01
N TYR A 49 21.06 3.35 9.24
CA TYR A 49 19.84 2.66 9.66
C TYR A 49 18.64 3.03 8.80
N VAL A 50 17.72 2.09 8.67
CA VAL A 50 16.38 2.33 8.13
C VAL A 50 15.34 1.87 9.13
N ARG A 51 14.40 2.76 9.47
CA ARG A 51 13.24 2.42 10.28
C ARG A 51 12.20 1.77 9.40
N LEU A 52 11.89 0.51 9.66
CA LEU A 52 10.87 -0.27 8.95
C LEU A 52 9.69 -0.55 9.85
N SER A 53 8.49 -0.50 9.30
CA SER A 53 7.27 -0.96 9.95
C SER A 53 6.62 -2.07 9.14
N ASN A 54 6.22 -3.16 9.79
CA ASN A 54 5.35 -4.16 9.18
C ASN A 54 3.89 -3.77 9.47
N LEU A 55 3.20 -3.26 8.45
CA LEU A 55 1.81 -2.84 8.53
C LEU A 55 0.82 -4.01 8.52
N CYS A 56 1.28 -5.19 8.14
CA CYS A 56 0.44 -6.38 8.23
C CYS A 56 0.44 -6.87 9.69
N THR A 57 -0.72 -6.69 10.33
CA THR A 57 -0.93 -7.00 11.76
C THR A 57 -1.14 -8.48 12.04
N ARG A 58 -1.36 -9.30 10.99
CA ARG A 58 -1.66 -10.72 11.10
C ARG A 58 -0.49 -11.64 10.76
N ARG A 59 0.59 -11.14 10.14
CA ARG A 59 1.69 -11.97 9.63
C ARG A 59 3.07 -11.33 9.81
N THR A 60 4.07 -12.18 9.99
CA THR A 60 5.49 -11.81 9.82
C THR A 60 5.76 -11.53 8.35
N SER A 61 6.59 -10.53 8.07
CA SER A 61 6.96 -10.15 6.70
C SER A 61 8.48 -10.11 6.53
N CYS A 62 8.97 -10.57 5.39
CA CYS A 62 10.38 -10.56 5.05
C CYS A 62 10.70 -9.42 4.09
N PHE A 63 11.93 -8.93 4.17
CA PHE A 63 12.38 -7.79 3.40
C PHE A 63 13.84 -7.93 2.97
N THR A 64 14.17 -7.20 1.91
CA THR A 64 15.53 -7.00 1.41
C THR A 64 15.76 -5.50 1.24
N ILE A 65 16.82 -4.98 1.84
CA ILE A 65 17.27 -3.59 1.69
C ILE A 65 18.25 -3.56 0.53
N VAL A 66 17.90 -2.84 -0.54
CA VAL A 66 18.73 -2.80 -1.75
C VAL A 66 19.81 -1.74 -1.61
N VAL A 67 21.08 -2.15 -1.60
CA VAL A 67 22.24 -1.27 -1.44
C VAL A 67 23.14 -1.37 -2.68
N PRO A 68 23.37 -0.27 -3.44
CA PRO A 68 24.16 -0.30 -4.66
C PRO A 68 25.56 -0.87 -4.44
N HIS A 69 25.98 -1.79 -5.33
CA HIS A 69 27.32 -2.39 -5.33
C HIS A 69 27.72 -3.11 -4.04
N HIS A 70 26.77 -3.39 -3.15
CA HIS A 70 27.01 -4.04 -1.86
C HIS A 70 26.04 -5.20 -1.69
N ARG A 71 26.34 -6.09 -0.74
CA ARG A 71 25.43 -7.18 -0.40
C ARG A 71 24.17 -6.61 0.26
N ASP A 72 23.01 -6.97 -0.27
CA ASP A 72 21.72 -6.55 0.25
C ASP A 72 21.40 -7.18 1.61
N PRO A 73 21.23 -6.38 2.68
CA PRO A 73 20.76 -6.88 3.96
C PRO A 73 19.32 -7.38 3.85
N HIS A 74 19.04 -8.55 4.41
CA HIS A 74 17.71 -9.14 4.44
C HIS A 74 17.31 -9.45 5.88
N GLY A 75 16.00 -9.56 6.12
CA GLY A 75 15.51 -9.86 7.45
C GLY A 75 14.00 -10.08 7.51
N ARG A 76 13.51 -10.24 8.73
CA ARG A 76 12.09 -10.43 9.05
C ARG A 76 11.61 -9.39 10.06
N LEU A 77 10.40 -8.87 9.86
CA LEU A 77 9.68 -8.06 10.84
C LEU A 77 8.44 -8.81 11.31
N LEU A 78 8.30 -8.93 12.63
CA LEU A 78 7.10 -9.47 13.26
C LEU A 78 5.88 -8.60 12.95
N LYS A 79 4.70 -9.19 13.05
CA LYS A 79 3.41 -8.53 12.78
C LYS A 79 3.26 -7.22 13.57
N GLY A 80 2.86 -6.15 12.89
CA GLY A 80 2.63 -4.84 13.53
C GLY A 80 3.86 -4.15 14.13
N THR A 81 5.07 -4.70 13.97
CA THR A 81 6.27 -4.15 14.62
C THR A 81 6.92 -3.04 13.80
N THR A 82 7.57 -2.12 14.52
CA THR A 82 8.49 -1.14 13.93
C THR A 82 9.88 -1.37 14.49
N LYS A 83 10.89 -1.47 13.62
CA LYS A 83 12.28 -1.69 14.01
C LYS A 83 13.23 -0.82 13.19
N ASP A 84 14.32 -0.43 13.86
CA ASP A 84 15.45 0.24 13.23
C ASP A 84 16.45 -0.83 12.79
N ILE A 85 16.65 -0.97 11.48
CA ILE A 85 17.50 -2.00 10.88
C ILE A 85 18.80 -1.37 10.41
N HIS A 86 19.91 -1.84 10.94
CA HIS A 86 21.24 -1.52 10.45
C HIS A 86 21.46 -2.13 9.08
N TYR A 87 21.94 -1.35 8.10
CA TYR A 87 22.14 -1.84 6.74
C TYR A 87 23.52 -1.52 6.13
N GLY A 88 24.39 -0.82 6.86
CA GLY A 88 25.71 -0.44 6.37
C GLY A 88 26.29 0.73 7.14
N THR A 89 27.42 1.23 6.70
CA THR A 89 28.12 2.35 7.34
C THR A 89 28.03 3.61 6.49
N THR A 90 28.44 4.74 7.05
CA THR A 90 28.51 6.01 6.32
C THR A 90 29.44 5.96 5.09
N GLY A 91 30.41 5.05 5.07
CA GLY A 91 31.29 4.77 3.94
C GLY A 91 30.64 3.95 2.81
N THR A 92 29.52 3.26 3.07
CA THR A 92 28.78 2.56 2.01
C THR A 92 27.70 3.48 1.41
N PRO A 93 27.29 3.25 0.15
CA PRO A 93 26.17 3.96 -0.47
C PRO A 93 24.88 3.83 0.35
N ARG A 94 24.00 4.82 0.20
CA ARG A 94 22.66 4.78 0.81
C ARG A 94 21.82 3.72 0.09
N ALA A 95 20.96 3.04 0.83
CA ALA A 95 19.99 2.10 0.25
C ALA A 95 19.05 2.83 -0.73
N LEU A 96 18.74 2.19 -1.86
CA LEU A 96 17.83 2.73 -2.87
C LEU A 96 16.37 2.57 -2.45
N PHE A 97 16.00 1.37 -2.04
CA PHE A 97 14.64 1.04 -1.60
C PHE A 97 14.65 -0.24 -0.75
N VAL A 98 13.48 -0.58 -0.20
CA VAL A 98 13.26 -1.83 0.51
C VAL A 98 12.23 -2.65 -0.24
N LYS A 99 12.63 -3.86 -0.64
CA LYS A 99 11.77 -4.83 -1.32
C LYS A 99 11.08 -5.70 -0.28
N ASN A 100 9.78 -5.89 -0.44
CA ASN A 100 9.05 -6.95 0.26
C ASN A 100 9.37 -8.27 -0.44
N THR A 101 9.89 -9.23 0.29
CA THR A 101 10.26 -10.54 -0.23
C THR A 101 9.43 -11.63 0.45
N PRO A 102 9.23 -12.77 -0.22
CA PRO A 102 8.73 -13.96 0.45
C PRO A 102 9.60 -14.27 1.67
N CYS A 103 8.93 -14.59 2.78
CA CYS A 103 9.53 -15.48 3.78
C CYS A 103 9.42 -16.91 3.21
#